data_AF-A0A8I1NH97-F1
#
_entry.id   AF-A0A8I1NH97-F1
#
_cell.length_a   1.000
_cell.length_b   1.000
_cell.length_c   1.000
_cell.angle_alpha   90.00
_cell.angle_beta   90.00
_cell.angle_gamma   90.00
#
_symmetry.space_group_name_H-M   'P 1'
#
loop_
_entity.id
_entity.type
_entity.pdbx_description
1 polymer ?
#
loop_
_entity_poly.entity_id
_entity_poly.type
_entity_poly.pdbx_seq_one_letter_code
_entity_poly.pdbx_strand_id
1 'polypeptide(L)'
;MTVQPLLAFAWNAAVGIPMLIVGLVVLALIWLFGQPRKEQGKRRAAGDTHTHGHARREPTMGGSSLADDPAFSLGDTSATPQQGELDVGLREELERLGATLSGERHAAKPAERLTERLAGHAASIVDTLRAPAEPAAEAPAAAPAPAPAPPVTKPVPRSELGRRPADTPVERIVTLFVVARDGARFNGPDLVVATEKAGLEFGDMGIYHRLVDGKRELGPIFSVANMLKPGNFDLARLDALQTSGVSFFMTLPGPVPALDAWDAMLPTAQRLAELLDGQVLDEERNALGRQGIAHIRDQLRGWDRDHEGEEIIFGR
;
A
#
# COMPACT_ATOMS: atom_id res chain seq x y z
N MET A 1 3.96 69.61 -5.82
CA MET A 1 3.88 68.15 -5.57
C MET A 1 3.57 67.47 -6.88
N THR A 2 4.60 67.09 -7.63
CA THR A 2 4.48 66.39 -8.92
C THR A 2 4.67 64.89 -8.67
N VAL A 3 3.65 64.10 -8.98
CA VAL A 3 3.65 62.64 -8.86
C VAL A 3 4.28 62.07 -10.13
N GLN A 4 5.38 61.32 -10.00
CA GLN A 4 5.95 60.54 -11.11
C GLN A 4 5.28 59.16 -11.16
N PRO A 5 4.81 58.68 -12.32
CA PRO A 5 4.47 57.28 -12.50
C PRO A 5 5.74 56.49 -12.83
N LEU A 6 6.25 55.74 -11.85
CA LEU A 6 7.18 54.64 -12.10
C LEU A 6 6.35 53.43 -12.50
N LEU A 7 6.54 52.97 -13.75
CA LEU A 7 6.55 51.55 -14.18
C LEU A 7 6.57 51.52 -15.72
N ALA A 8 7.66 51.99 -16.31
CA ALA A 8 8.02 51.56 -17.66
C ALA A 8 8.62 50.14 -17.52
N PHE A 9 7.77 49.13 -17.75
CA PHE A 9 8.18 47.73 -17.78
C PHE A 9 9.11 47.53 -18.99
N ALA A 10 10.42 47.66 -18.79
CA ALA A 10 11.41 47.41 -19.82
C ALA A 10 11.42 45.91 -20.12
N TRP A 11 10.70 45.50 -21.18
CA TRP A 11 10.72 44.13 -21.68
C TRP A 11 12.13 43.78 -22.15
N ASN A 12 12.81 42.88 -21.43
CA ASN A 12 14.11 42.39 -21.86
C ASN A 12 13.89 41.26 -22.87
N ALA A 13 14.13 41.53 -24.15
CA ALA A 13 14.03 40.55 -25.22
C ALA A 13 14.90 39.30 -24.96
N ALA A 14 16.04 39.46 -24.28
CA ALA A 14 16.93 38.34 -23.93
C ALA A 14 16.32 37.38 -22.89
N VAL A 15 15.32 37.81 -22.11
CA VAL A 15 14.62 36.98 -21.12
C VAL A 15 13.22 36.57 -21.60
N GLY A 16 12.53 37.46 -22.33
CA GLY A 16 11.20 37.20 -22.86
C GLY A 16 11.19 36.14 -23.96
N ILE A 17 12.18 36.16 -24.86
CA ILE A 17 12.28 35.18 -25.96
C ILE A 17 12.49 33.74 -25.44
N PRO A 18 13.44 33.44 -24.51
CA PRO A 18 13.59 32.09 -24.00
C PRO A 18 12.36 31.62 -23.20
N MET A 19 11.69 32.49 -22.44
CA MET A 19 10.43 32.14 -21.76
C MET A 19 9.31 31.76 -22.75
N LEU A 20 9.20 32.47 -23.87
CA LEU A 20 8.23 32.16 -24.93
C LEU A 20 8.54 30.80 -25.56
N ILE A 21 9.82 30.52 -25.84
CA ILE A 21 10.25 29.23 -26.40
C ILE A 21 9.92 28.09 -25.44
N VAL A 22 10.22 28.24 -24.15
CA VAL A 22 9.87 27.24 -23.12
C VAL A 22 8.36 27.05 -23.05
N GLY A 23 7.58 28.13 -23.11
CA GLY A 23 6.12 28.07 -23.15
C GLY A 23 5.57 27.30 -24.35
N LEU A 24 6.13 27.52 -25.55
CA LEU A 24 5.75 26.78 -26.76
C LEU A 24 6.14 25.31 -26.70
N VAL A 25 7.30 24.98 -26.13
CA VAL A 25 7.74 23.59 -25.92
C VAL A 25 6.80 22.86 -24.96
N VAL A 26 6.41 23.50 -23.85
CA VAL A 26 5.44 22.92 -22.91
C VAL A 26 4.07 22.74 -23.57
N LEU A 27 3.60 23.71 -24.36
CA LEU A 27 2.34 23.59 -25.09
C LEU A 27 2.38 22.46 -26.13
N ALA A 28 3.48 22.30 -26.84
CA ALA A 28 3.69 21.21 -27.78
C ALA A 28 3.74 19.84 -27.08
N LEU A 29 4.36 19.75 -25.89
CA LEU A 29 4.37 18.53 -25.08
C LEU A 29 2.99 18.17 -24.56
N ILE A 30 2.19 19.15 -24.12
CA ILE A 30 0.80 18.92 -23.71
C ILE A 30 -0.04 18.47 -24.91
N TRP A 31 0.17 19.04 -26.10
CA TRP A 31 -0.54 18.60 -27.30
C TRP A 31 -0.11 17.19 -27.74
N LEU A 32 1.18 16.87 -27.63
CA LEU A 32 1.75 15.58 -28.03
C LEU A 32 1.36 14.44 -27.07
N PHE A 33 1.32 14.70 -25.76
CA PHE A 33 0.98 13.71 -24.73
C PHE A 33 -0.47 13.77 -24.25
N GLY A 34 -1.18 14.86 -24.54
CA GLY A 34 -2.57 15.07 -24.14
C GLY A 34 -3.60 14.58 -25.15
N GLN A 35 -3.20 13.89 -26.24
CA GLN A 35 -4.18 13.22 -27.08
C GLN A 35 -4.75 12.00 -26.33
N PRO A 36 -6.05 12.01 -25.94
CA PRO A 36 -6.66 10.85 -25.31
C PRO A 36 -6.67 9.71 -26.33
N ARG A 37 -5.97 8.61 -26.01
CA ARG A 37 -6.07 7.36 -26.75
C ARG A 37 -7.53 6.91 -26.66
N LYS A 38 -8.29 7.16 -27.73
CA LYS A 38 -9.63 6.62 -27.91
C LYS A 38 -9.50 5.11 -28.08
N GLU A 39 -9.81 4.38 -27.02
CA GLU A 39 -10.20 2.98 -27.11
C GLU A 39 -11.34 2.88 -28.14
N GLN A 40 -11.11 2.13 -29.20
CA GLN A 40 -12.17 1.68 -30.09
C GLN A 40 -12.20 0.15 -30.08
N GLY A 41 -12.48 -0.39 -28.88
CA GLY A 41 -13.03 -1.73 -28.72
C GLY A 41 -14.44 -1.75 -29.29
N LYS A 42 -14.53 -1.87 -30.62
CA LYS A 42 -15.79 -1.97 -31.36
C LYS A 42 -16.41 -3.34 -31.02
N ARG A 43 -17.32 -3.36 -30.03
CA ARG A 43 -18.22 -4.49 -29.78
C ARG A 43 -18.94 -4.78 -31.10
N ARG A 44 -18.54 -5.86 -31.77
CA ARG A 44 -19.35 -6.45 -32.84
C ARG A 44 -20.62 -6.94 -32.17
N ALA A 45 -21.76 -6.34 -32.53
CA ALA A 45 -23.06 -6.93 -32.32
C ALA A 45 -23.07 -8.28 -33.04
N ALA A 46 -23.31 -9.36 -32.30
CA ALA A 46 -23.60 -10.65 -32.88
C ALA A 46 -24.95 -10.51 -33.62
N GLY A 47 -24.90 -10.49 -34.94
CA GLY A 47 -26.06 -10.69 -35.78
C GLY A 47 -26.37 -12.18 -35.81
N ASP A 48 -27.61 -12.52 -35.49
CA ASP A 48 -28.25 -13.77 -35.87
C ASP A 48 -28.02 -14.04 -37.37
N THR A 49 -27.83 -15.32 -37.74
CA THR A 49 -28.57 -16.02 -38.81
C THR A 49 -27.86 -17.32 -39.28
N HIS A 50 -28.58 -18.44 -39.07
CA HIS A 50 -28.65 -19.73 -39.78
C HIS A 50 -27.52 -20.80 -39.79
N THR A 51 -27.88 -21.94 -39.17
CA THR A 51 -27.98 -23.30 -39.75
C THR A 51 -26.88 -23.80 -40.70
N HIS A 52 -26.13 -24.83 -40.27
CA HIS A 52 -26.13 -26.17 -40.89
C HIS A 52 -25.41 -27.19 -39.99
N GLY A 53 -26.01 -28.37 -39.87
CA GLY A 53 -25.60 -29.42 -38.95
C GLY A 53 -24.34 -30.16 -39.38
N HIS A 54 -23.60 -30.64 -38.39
CA HIS A 54 -22.79 -31.84 -38.50
C HIS A 54 -22.79 -32.56 -37.15
N ALA A 55 -23.29 -33.79 -37.18
CA ALA A 55 -23.39 -34.69 -36.04
C ALA A 55 -22.02 -34.88 -35.37
N ARG A 56 -21.89 -34.43 -34.12
CA ARG A 56 -20.76 -34.78 -33.25
C ARG A 56 -21.13 -36.07 -32.51
N ARG A 57 -20.49 -37.17 -32.91
CA ARG A 57 -20.55 -38.48 -32.29
C ARG A 57 -19.83 -38.46 -30.94
N GLU A 58 -20.47 -39.00 -29.90
CA GLU A 58 -19.82 -39.29 -28.62
C GLU A 58 -18.97 -40.57 -28.73
N PRO A 59 -17.76 -40.60 -28.14
CA PRO A 59 -16.98 -41.82 -28.05
C PRO A 59 -17.48 -42.70 -26.90
N THR A 60 -18.19 -43.77 -27.25
CA THR A 60 -18.46 -44.93 -26.40
C THR A 60 -17.15 -45.66 -26.09
N MET A 61 -16.81 -45.78 -24.80
CA MET A 61 -15.79 -46.69 -24.30
C MET A 61 -16.48 -48.02 -23.91
N GLY A 62 -16.42 -49.02 -24.81
CA GLY A 62 -16.62 -50.43 -24.43
C GLY A 62 -15.39 -50.94 -23.68
N GLY A 63 -15.43 -51.96 -22.82
CA GLY A 63 -16.42 -52.99 -22.59
C GLY A 63 -15.75 -54.36 -22.76
N SER A 64 -15.49 -55.05 -21.65
CA SER A 64 -15.26 -56.51 -21.53
C SER A 64 -15.44 -56.88 -20.05
N SER A 65 -16.60 -57.41 -19.64
CA SER A 65 -16.97 -58.85 -19.47
C SER A 65 -15.99 -59.59 -18.52
N LEU A 66 -16.39 -60.38 -17.52
CA LEU A 66 -17.55 -61.26 -17.30
C LEU A 66 -17.86 -61.42 -15.79
N ALA A 67 -19.05 -61.95 -15.51
CA ALA A 67 -19.38 -62.98 -14.50
C ALA A 67 -20.22 -62.56 -13.26
N ASP A 68 -21.29 -63.36 -13.12
CA ASP A 68 -22.04 -63.81 -11.94
C ASP A 68 -23.13 -62.97 -11.24
N ASP A 69 -24.35 -63.42 -11.56
CA ASP A 69 -25.49 -63.81 -10.71
C ASP A 69 -26.44 -62.78 -10.05
N PRO A 70 -27.76 -63.13 -9.96
CA PRO A 70 -28.86 -62.20 -9.68
C PRO A 70 -29.31 -62.24 -8.22
N ALA A 71 -29.68 -61.09 -7.65
CA ALA A 71 -30.45 -61.09 -6.40
C ALA A 71 -31.20 -59.75 -6.16
N PHE A 72 -32.53 -59.88 -5.95
CA PHE A 72 -33.44 -59.02 -5.18
C PHE A 72 -33.92 -57.66 -5.72
N SER A 73 -35.11 -57.72 -6.33
CA SER A 73 -36.39 -57.09 -5.93
C SER A 73 -36.50 -55.66 -5.36
N LEU A 74 -37.53 -54.99 -5.94
CA LEU A 74 -38.55 -54.09 -5.34
C LEU A 74 -38.24 -52.60 -5.17
N GLY A 75 -39.10 -51.77 -5.77
CA GLY A 75 -39.33 -50.39 -5.35
C GLY A 75 -39.89 -49.48 -6.44
N ASP A 76 -41.19 -49.58 -6.69
CA ASP A 76 -41.96 -48.57 -7.43
C ASP A 76 -41.92 -47.23 -6.68
N THR A 77 -41.63 -46.12 -7.37
CA THR A 77 -42.17 -44.81 -7.01
C THR A 77 -42.08 -43.85 -8.20
N SER A 78 -43.24 -43.57 -8.75
CA SER A 78 -43.50 -42.46 -9.66
C SER A 78 -43.44 -41.13 -8.91
N ALA A 79 -42.57 -40.22 -9.36
CA ALA A 79 -42.66 -38.79 -9.04
C ALA A 79 -41.89 -37.96 -10.08
N THR A 80 -42.63 -37.36 -11.02
CA THR A 80 -42.17 -36.26 -11.87
C THR A 80 -42.24 -34.95 -11.06
N PRO A 81 -41.15 -34.20 -10.86
CA PRO A 81 -41.25 -32.82 -10.36
C PRO A 81 -41.59 -31.86 -11.51
N GLN A 82 -42.69 -31.14 -11.34
CA GLN A 82 -43.13 -30.06 -12.22
C GLN A 82 -42.28 -28.82 -11.92
N GLN A 83 -41.31 -28.55 -12.78
CA GLN A 83 -40.43 -27.39 -12.71
C GLN A 83 -41.02 -26.28 -13.58
N GLY A 84 -41.50 -25.21 -12.95
CA GLY A 84 -41.79 -23.96 -13.66
C GLY A 84 -42.95 -23.16 -13.09
N GLU A 85 -42.76 -22.49 -11.95
CA GLU A 85 -43.56 -21.28 -11.62
C GLU A 85 -43.01 -20.46 -10.45
N LEU A 86 -41.72 -20.07 -10.42
CA LEU A 86 -41.24 -19.10 -9.41
C LEU A 86 -40.07 -18.27 -9.96
N ASP A 87 -40.31 -17.36 -10.92
CA ASP A 87 -39.25 -16.39 -11.31
C ASP A 87 -39.76 -15.03 -11.83
N VAL A 88 -40.96 -14.60 -11.41
CA VAL A 88 -41.50 -13.29 -11.81
C VAL A 88 -41.68 -12.35 -10.62
N GLY A 89 -42.05 -12.85 -9.43
CA GLY A 89 -42.25 -12.00 -8.24
C GLY A 89 -40.96 -11.52 -7.56
N LEU A 90 -39.91 -12.36 -7.52
CA LEU A 90 -38.67 -12.04 -6.78
C LEU A 90 -37.86 -10.92 -7.45
N ARG A 91 -37.99 -10.81 -8.78
CA ARG A 91 -37.26 -9.82 -9.58
C ARG A 91 -37.84 -8.41 -9.42
N GLU A 92 -39.15 -8.32 -9.21
CA GLU A 92 -39.87 -7.08 -8.96
C GLU A 92 -39.61 -6.55 -7.54
N GLU A 93 -39.41 -7.43 -6.56
CA GLU A 93 -38.94 -7.06 -5.21
C GLU A 93 -37.49 -6.57 -5.20
N LEU A 94 -36.61 -7.17 -6.01
CA LEU A 94 -35.20 -6.74 -6.16
C LEU A 94 -35.07 -5.37 -6.83
N GLU A 95 -35.91 -5.04 -7.81
CA GLU A 95 -35.93 -3.70 -8.42
C GLU A 95 -36.44 -2.61 -7.48
N ARG A 96 -37.44 -2.93 -6.64
CA ARG A 96 -37.91 -2.00 -5.59
C ARG A 96 -36.84 -1.74 -4.52
N LEU A 97 -36.08 -2.76 -4.14
CA LEU A 97 -34.96 -2.64 -3.19
C LEU A 97 -33.76 -1.90 -3.79
N GLY A 98 -33.49 -2.06 -5.09
CA GLY A 98 -32.44 -1.33 -5.81
C GLY A 98 -32.74 0.17 -5.97
N ALA A 99 -34.02 0.53 -6.09
CA ALA A 99 -34.48 1.92 -6.20
C ALA A 99 -34.32 2.69 -4.88
N THR A 100 -34.55 2.05 -3.73
CA THR A 100 -34.40 2.70 -2.41
C THR A 100 -32.95 2.91 -1.99
N LEU A 101 -32.02 2.06 -2.46
CA LEU A 101 -30.58 2.17 -2.14
C LEU A 101 -29.82 3.19 -3.02
N SER A 102 -30.43 3.69 -4.09
CA SER A 102 -29.79 4.65 -5.01
C SER A 102 -29.97 6.12 -4.60
N GLY A 103 -30.85 6.41 -3.64
CA GLY A 103 -31.14 7.77 -3.18
C GLY A 103 -30.19 8.36 -2.13
N GLU A 104 -29.38 7.54 -1.45
CA GLU A 104 -28.61 7.98 -0.26
C GLU A 104 -27.10 8.21 -0.50
N ARG A 105 -26.62 8.17 -1.76
CA ARG A 105 -25.20 8.38 -2.10
C ARG A 105 -24.82 9.83 -2.44
N HIS A 106 -25.58 10.82 -1.97
CA HIS A 106 -25.20 12.23 -2.07
C HIS A 106 -24.99 12.87 -0.70
N ALA A 107 -23.94 12.40 -0.02
CA ALA A 107 -23.15 13.26 0.87
C ALA A 107 -21.77 12.64 1.15
N ALA A 108 -20.78 13.53 1.26
CA ALA A 108 -19.44 13.38 1.83
C ALA A 108 -18.29 12.87 0.93
N LYS A 109 -17.31 13.77 0.77
CA LYS A 109 -15.91 13.53 0.34
C LYS A 109 -14.97 13.39 1.58
N PRO A 110 -14.90 12.24 2.27
CA PRO A 110 -13.89 12.02 3.32
C PRO A 110 -12.63 11.29 2.82
N ALA A 111 -12.72 10.51 1.74
CA ALA A 111 -11.63 9.62 1.29
C ALA A 111 -10.41 10.38 0.71
N GLU A 112 -10.63 11.38 -0.15
CA GLU A 112 -9.52 12.13 -0.77
C GLU A 112 -8.68 12.89 0.27
N ARG A 113 -9.30 13.52 1.28
CA ARG A 113 -8.58 14.26 2.33
C ARG A 113 -7.79 13.33 3.26
N LEU A 114 -8.25 12.10 3.46
CA LEU A 114 -7.53 11.10 4.23
C LEU A 114 -6.32 10.60 3.44
N THR A 115 -6.49 10.31 2.14
CA THR A 115 -5.41 9.91 1.24
C THR A 115 -4.31 10.98 1.16
N GLU A 116 -4.68 12.25 1.05
CA GLU A 116 -3.74 13.38 0.96
C GLU A 116 -2.99 13.61 2.28
N ARG A 117 -3.66 13.50 3.44
CA ARG A 117 -3.02 13.59 4.77
C ARG A 117 -2.08 12.41 5.05
N LEU A 118 -2.41 11.21 4.58
CA LEU A 118 -1.61 10.01 4.80
C LEU A 118 -0.42 9.91 3.83
N ALA A 119 -0.57 10.37 2.58
CA ALA A 119 0.54 10.49 1.62
C ALA A 119 1.60 11.49 2.11
N GLY A 120 1.18 12.64 2.64
CA GLY A 120 2.10 13.60 3.27
C GLY A 120 2.79 13.05 4.53
N HIS A 121 2.22 12.04 5.20
CA HIS A 121 2.83 11.44 6.38
C HIS A 121 3.94 10.45 6.03
N ALA A 122 3.76 9.63 4.98
CA ALA A 122 4.82 8.75 4.48
C ALA A 122 6.04 9.57 4.00
N ALA A 123 5.81 10.64 3.24
CA ALA A 123 6.87 11.57 2.84
C ALA A 123 7.57 12.23 4.05
N SER A 124 6.82 12.56 5.11
CA SER A 124 7.38 13.11 6.35
C SER A 124 8.25 12.10 7.10
N ILE A 125 7.88 10.81 7.15
CA ILE A 125 8.73 9.76 7.76
C ILE A 125 10.03 9.60 6.95
N VAL A 126 9.92 9.60 5.61
CA VAL A 126 11.07 9.52 4.70
C VAL A 126 12.02 10.72 4.89
N ASP A 127 11.50 11.93 5.02
CA ASP A 127 12.28 13.16 5.25
C ASP A 127 13.00 13.14 6.63
N THR A 128 12.30 12.67 7.67
CA THR A 128 12.89 12.57 9.03
C THR A 128 13.97 11.49 9.11
N LEU A 129 13.89 10.44 8.30
CA LEU A 129 14.89 9.37 8.20
C LEU A 129 16.09 9.74 7.28
N ARG A 130 15.92 10.77 6.43
CA ARG A 130 16.95 11.21 5.47
C ARG A 130 17.78 12.41 5.97
N ALA A 131 17.30 13.15 6.97
CA ALA A 131 18.03 14.28 7.55
C ALA A 131 19.18 13.81 8.46
N PRO A 132 20.44 14.25 8.24
CA PRO A 132 21.50 14.10 9.22
C PRO A 132 21.24 15.02 10.43
N ALA A 133 21.53 14.54 11.63
CA ALA A 133 21.39 15.31 12.86
C ALA A 133 22.43 16.45 12.90
N GLU A 134 22.03 17.65 12.50
CA GLU A 134 22.85 18.86 12.70
C GLU A 134 22.56 19.52 14.06
N PRO A 135 23.62 19.93 14.81
CA PRO A 135 23.48 20.54 16.13
C PRO A 135 23.06 22.01 16.00
N ALA A 136 21.90 22.33 16.57
CA ALA A 136 21.44 23.71 16.75
C ALA A 136 22.32 24.45 17.78
N ALA A 137 23.07 25.44 17.31
CA ALA A 137 23.65 26.50 18.14
C ALA A 137 22.81 27.78 17.99
N GLU A 138 22.11 28.16 19.06
CA GLU A 138 21.57 29.51 19.34
C GLU A 138 22.74 30.53 19.45
N ALA A 139 22.66 31.86 19.32
CA ALA A 139 21.69 32.94 19.03
C ALA A 139 22.52 34.30 19.09
N PRO A 140 21.99 35.55 18.96
CA PRO A 140 21.21 36.18 20.05
C PRO A 140 20.19 37.32 19.71
N ALA A 141 19.27 37.53 20.69
CA ALA A 141 18.52 38.74 21.09
C ALA A 141 17.32 39.23 20.22
N ALA A 142 16.13 39.62 20.73
CA ALA A 142 15.76 40.16 22.06
C ALA A 142 14.25 40.02 22.45
N ALA A 143 14.02 39.75 23.76
CA ALA A 143 12.91 40.13 24.68
C ALA A 143 11.45 39.61 24.50
N PRO A 144 10.59 39.55 25.57
CA PRO A 144 10.82 39.43 27.02
C PRO A 144 10.14 38.18 27.66
N ALA A 145 10.49 37.89 28.93
CA ALA A 145 10.16 36.67 29.69
C ALA A 145 8.66 36.41 29.99
N PRO A 146 8.29 35.13 30.13
CA PRO A 146 7.47 34.70 31.27
C PRO A 146 8.04 33.44 31.98
N ALA A 147 7.95 33.47 33.32
CA ALA A 147 7.96 32.40 34.35
C ALA A 147 8.69 31.05 34.13
N PRO A 148 9.37 30.51 35.17
CA PRO A 148 10.23 29.33 35.05
C PRO A 148 9.42 28.06 34.76
N ALA A 149 9.63 27.48 33.58
CA ALA A 149 9.22 26.11 33.29
C ALA A 149 10.03 25.12 34.16
N PRO A 150 9.42 24.05 34.70
CA PRO A 150 10.15 23.03 35.43
C PRO A 150 11.21 22.38 34.53
N PRO A 151 12.35 21.94 35.10
CA PRO A 151 13.48 21.45 34.32
C PRO A 151 13.08 20.20 33.53
N VAL A 152 13.50 20.22 32.27
CA VAL A 152 13.42 19.18 31.26
C VAL A 152 13.64 17.80 31.89
N THR A 153 12.61 16.96 31.79
CA THR A 153 12.65 15.54 32.12
C THR A 153 13.87 14.87 31.50
N LYS A 154 14.61 14.14 32.33
CA LYS A 154 15.68 13.21 31.95
C LYS A 154 15.26 12.40 30.72
N PRO A 155 16.13 12.17 29.72
CA PRO A 155 15.79 11.34 28.58
C PRO A 155 15.46 9.94 29.09
N VAL A 156 14.22 9.50 28.84
CA VAL A 156 13.80 8.11 29.05
C VAL A 156 14.76 7.25 28.23
N PRO A 157 15.37 6.20 28.80
CA PRO A 157 16.26 5.32 28.05
C PRO A 157 15.48 4.73 26.87
N ARG A 158 15.77 5.22 25.66
CA ARG A 158 15.23 4.65 24.42
C ARG A 158 15.90 3.30 24.23
N SER A 159 15.11 2.27 23.95
CA SER A 159 15.63 0.96 23.61
C SER A 159 16.60 1.09 22.43
N GLU A 160 17.77 0.46 22.50
CA GLU A 160 18.72 0.44 21.38
C GLU A 160 18.39 -0.66 20.37
N LEU A 161 17.37 -1.46 20.68
CA LEU A 161 16.94 -2.58 19.87
C LEU A 161 16.38 -2.12 18.53
N GLY A 162 16.95 -2.59 17.41
CA GLY A 162 16.51 -2.17 16.08
C GLY A 162 16.97 -0.77 15.69
N ARG A 163 17.90 -0.17 16.44
CA ARG A 163 18.60 1.03 15.98
C ARG A 163 19.43 0.68 14.76
N ARG A 164 19.26 1.46 13.69
CA ARG A 164 20.09 1.35 12.49
C ARG A 164 21.48 1.97 12.73
N PRO A 165 22.57 1.38 12.23
CA PRO A 165 23.88 2.02 12.22
C PRO A 165 23.83 3.37 11.48
N ALA A 166 24.35 4.43 12.11
CA ALA A 166 24.27 5.81 11.60
C ALA A 166 25.19 6.09 10.40
N ASP A 167 26.13 5.18 10.16
CA ASP A 167 27.13 5.21 9.09
C ASP A 167 26.63 4.62 7.77
N THR A 168 25.47 3.95 7.76
CA THR A 168 24.89 3.37 6.54
C THR A 168 23.90 4.35 5.88
N PRO A 169 24.16 4.83 4.66
CA PRO A 169 23.26 5.76 3.99
C PRO A 169 21.90 5.12 3.67
N VAL A 170 20.86 5.95 3.53
CA VAL A 170 19.53 5.51 3.09
C VAL A 170 19.35 5.88 1.63
N GLU A 171 19.54 4.92 0.75
CA GLU A 171 19.43 5.13 -0.69
C GLU A 171 18.00 4.94 -1.16
N ARG A 172 17.34 3.86 -0.70
CA ARG A 172 15.97 3.52 -1.06
C ARG A 172 15.17 3.06 0.14
N ILE A 173 13.86 3.34 0.12
CA ILE A 173 12.90 2.86 1.12
C ILE A 173 11.79 2.12 0.38
N VAL A 174 11.44 0.93 0.84
CA VAL A 174 10.31 0.14 0.33
C VAL A 174 9.27 0.06 1.42
N THR A 175 8.03 0.40 1.09
CA THR A 175 6.93 0.55 2.06
C THR A 175 5.74 -0.33 1.70
N LEU A 176 5.13 -0.96 2.71
CA LEU A 176 3.81 -1.59 2.63
C LEU A 176 2.92 -1.05 3.75
N PHE A 177 1.61 -1.09 3.56
CA PHE A 177 0.66 -0.76 4.61
C PHE A 177 -0.22 -1.95 4.95
N VAL A 178 -0.57 -2.08 6.23
CA VAL A 178 -1.64 -2.97 6.67
C VAL A 178 -2.73 -2.09 7.27
N VAL A 179 -3.89 -2.05 6.64
CA VAL A 179 -5.01 -1.21 7.04
C VAL A 179 -6.21 -2.03 7.47
N ALA A 180 -7.00 -1.49 8.39
CA ALA A 180 -8.27 -2.08 8.78
C ALA A 180 -9.28 -2.01 7.62
N ARG A 181 -10.13 -3.04 7.49
CA ARG A 181 -11.19 -3.10 6.48
C ARG A 181 -12.36 -2.18 6.85
N ASP A 182 -13.15 -1.79 5.85
CA ASP A 182 -14.44 -1.11 6.00
C ASP A 182 -14.42 0.17 6.86
N GLY A 183 -13.28 0.86 6.92
CA GLY A 183 -13.11 2.07 7.76
C GLY A 183 -13.06 1.78 9.26
N ALA A 184 -12.91 0.52 9.66
CA ALA A 184 -12.65 0.12 11.04
C ALA A 184 -11.28 0.62 11.51
N ARG A 185 -10.96 0.32 12.77
CA ARG A 185 -9.68 0.67 13.40
C ARG A 185 -9.16 -0.53 14.17
N PHE A 186 -7.85 -0.69 14.19
CA PHE A 186 -7.19 -1.64 15.05
C PHE A 186 -7.06 -1.07 16.45
N ASN A 187 -7.33 -1.90 17.46
CA ASN A 187 -7.11 -1.56 18.86
C ASN A 187 -5.63 -1.82 19.23
N GLY A 188 -5.09 -1.00 20.14
CA GLY A 188 -3.72 -1.13 20.61
C GLY A 188 -3.36 -2.50 21.19
N PRO A 189 -4.16 -3.08 22.10
CA PRO A 189 -3.84 -4.40 22.67
C PRO A 189 -3.80 -5.51 21.62
N ASP A 190 -4.75 -5.51 20.68
CA ASP A 190 -4.81 -6.48 19.59
C ASP A 190 -3.59 -6.35 18.67
N LEU A 191 -3.16 -5.10 18.39
CA LEU A 191 -1.95 -4.81 17.62
C LEU A 191 -0.70 -5.38 18.27
N VAL A 192 -0.51 -5.16 19.57
CA VAL A 192 0.67 -5.66 20.30
C VAL A 192 0.74 -7.18 20.19
N VAL A 193 -0.36 -7.86 20.49
CA VAL A 193 -0.46 -9.33 20.41
C VAL A 193 -0.20 -9.81 18.97
N ALA A 194 -0.74 -9.12 17.97
CA ALA A 194 -0.55 -9.50 16.57
C ALA A 194 0.90 -9.29 16.12
N THR A 195 1.56 -8.19 16.52
CA THR A 195 2.95 -7.90 16.20
C THR A 195 3.91 -8.89 16.85
N GLU A 196 3.68 -9.26 18.11
CA GLU A 196 4.49 -10.27 18.82
C GLU A 196 4.32 -11.65 18.17
N LYS A 197 3.09 -12.04 17.83
CA LYS A 197 2.80 -13.28 17.08
C LYS A 197 3.41 -13.30 15.68
N ALA A 198 3.65 -12.14 15.09
CA ALA A 198 4.33 -11.99 13.81
C ALA A 198 5.87 -12.00 13.95
N GLY A 199 6.41 -12.11 15.17
CA GLY A 199 7.84 -12.14 15.44
C GLY A 199 8.51 -10.77 15.32
N LEU A 200 7.79 -9.71 15.65
CA LEU A 200 8.32 -8.34 15.72
C LEU A 200 8.64 -7.97 17.16
N GLU A 201 9.71 -7.21 17.34
CA GLU A 201 10.17 -6.78 18.66
C GLU A 201 10.04 -5.26 18.81
N PHE A 202 9.52 -4.81 19.94
CA PHE A 202 9.40 -3.38 20.25
C PHE A 202 10.76 -2.79 20.63
N GLY A 203 11.16 -1.68 19.99
CA GLY A 203 12.52 -1.17 20.12
C GLY A 203 12.68 0.34 19.96
N ASP A 204 13.74 0.71 19.26
CA ASP A 204 14.14 2.10 19.03
C ASP A 204 13.00 2.91 18.41
N MET A 205 13.00 4.22 18.64
CA MET A 205 11.94 5.15 18.18
C MET A 205 10.52 4.84 18.67
N GLY A 206 10.33 3.83 19.54
CA GLY A 206 9.01 3.39 19.99
C GLY A 206 8.20 2.71 18.89
N ILE A 207 8.87 2.00 17.98
CA ILE A 207 8.25 1.24 16.90
C ILE A 207 8.68 -0.24 16.98
N TYR A 208 8.10 -1.08 16.13
CA TYR A 208 8.43 -2.49 16.06
C TYR A 208 9.47 -2.76 14.99
N HIS A 209 10.34 -3.73 15.22
CA HIS A 209 11.43 -4.09 14.32
C HIS A 209 11.48 -5.60 14.11
N ARG A 210 11.81 -6.01 12.90
CA ARG A 210 12.30 -7.37 12.63
C ARG A 210 13.81 -7.33 12.55
N LEU A 211 14.48 -8.09 13.40
CA LEU A 211 15.94 -8.15 13.46
C LEU A 211 16.46 -9.39 12.75
N VAL A 212 17.75 -9.37 12.43
CA VAL A 212 18.45 -10.57 11.96
C VAL A 212 18.66 -11.51 13.15
N ASP A 213 18.28 -12.77 12.99
CA ASP A 213 18.41 -13.78 14.03
C ASP A 213 19.86 -13.90 14.51
N GLY A 214 20.08 -13.70 15.81
CA GLY A 214 21.40 -13.77 16.42
C GLY A 214 22.35 -12.59 16.11
N LYS A 215 21.91 -11.57 15.38
CA LYS A 215 22.73 -10.39 15.01
C LYS A 215 21.93 -9.08 15.16
N ARG A 216 21.61 -8.72 16.39
CA ARG A 216 20.76 -7.54 16.71
C ARG A 216 21.49 -6.22 16.43
N GLU A 217 22.82 -6.24 16.45
CA GLU A 217 23.72 -5.12 16.22
C GLU A 217 23.79 -4.63 14.77
N LEU A 218 23.41 -5.47 13.80
CA LEU A 218 23.38 -5.08 12.38
C LEU A 218 22.18 -4.17 12.04
N GLY A 219 21.28 -3.97 13.00
CA GLY A 219 20.05 -3.22 12.81
C GLY A 219 18.90 -4.07 12.25
N PRO A 220 17.77 -3.42 11.95
CA PRO A 220 16.56 -4.12 11.54
C PRO A 220 16.59 -4.49 10.05
N ILE A 221 16.00 -5.64 9.73
CA ILE A 221 15.65 -6.02 8.35
C ILE A 221 14.56 -5.06 7.84
N PHE A 222 13.51 -4.86 8.64
CA PHE A 222 12.46 -3.89 8.40
C PHE A 222 11.82 -3.44 9.71
N SER A 223 11.09 -2.33 9.67
CA SER A 223 10.42 -1.74 10.82
C SER A 223 8.94 -1.51 10.55
N VAL A 224 8.14 -1.44 11.62
CA VAL A 224 6.69 -1.26 11.58
C VAL A 224 6.29 -0.12 12.49
N ALA A 225 5.75 0.94 11.90
CA ALA A 225 5.31 2.15 12.57
C ALA A 225 3.79 2.31 12.49
N ASN A 226 3.23 3.11 13.40
CA ASN A 226 1.83 3.50 13.36
C ASN A 226 1.59 4.49 12.20
N MET A 227 0.47 4.37 11.47
CA MET A 227 0.11 5.34 10.43
C MET A 227 -0.40 6.67 10.98
N LEU A 228 -0.76 6.74 12.26
CA LEU A 228 -1.17 7.99 12.90
C LEU A 228 0.04 8.68 13.53
N LYS A 229 0.16 10.00 13.31
CA LYS A 229 1.14 10.85 14.00
C LYS A 229 0.94 10.72 15.52
N PRO A 230 1.99 10.49 16.31
CA PRO A 230 3.42 10.66 15.96
C PRO A 230 4.12 9.47 15.26
N GLY A 231 3.45 8.36 14.99
CA GLY A 231 4.01 7.19 14.30
C GLY A 231 4.62 6.13 15.23
N ASN A 232 4.72 6.40 16.53
CA ASN A 232 5.14 5.45 17.56
C ASN A 232 3.96 4.75 18.23
N PHE A 233 4.27 3.70 18.99
CA PHE A 233 3.36 3.00 19.87
C PHE A 233 3.69 3.36 21.32
N ASP A 234 2.79 4.09 21.98
CA ASP A 234 2.88 4.38 23.41
C ASP A 234 2.34 3.20 24.21
N LEU A 235 3.25 2.34 24.68
CA LEU A 235 2.92 1.15 25.48
C LEU A 235 2.21 1.50 26.80
N ALA A 236 2.36 2.73 27.32
CA ALA A 236 1.68 3.15 28.54
C ALA A 236 0.20 3.53 28.29
N ARG A 237 -0.20 3.75 27.03
CA ARG A 237 -1.55 4.20 26.64
C ARG A 237 -2.19 3.31 25.58
N LEU A 238 -1.84 2.02 25.55
CA LEU A 238 -2.32 1.06 24.57
C LEU A 238 -3.85 0.91 24.55
N ASP A 239 -4.51 0.94 25.71
CA ASP A 239 -5.96 0.76 25.81
C ASP A 239 -6.75 1.85 25.07
N ALA A 240 -6.17 3.05 24.96
CA ALA A 240 -6.76 4.17 24.23
C ALA A 240 -6.26 4.28 22.78
N LEU A 241 -5.29 3.44 22.37
CA LEU A 241 -4.73 3.47 21.04
C LEU A 241 -5.73 2.85 20.05
N GLN A 242 -6.16 3.66 19.09
CA GLN A 242 -6.88 3.21 17.91
C GLN A 242 -6.23 3.76 16.66
N THR A 243 -5.92 2.90 15.70
CA THR A 243 -5.29 3.31 14.44
C THR A 243 -5.98 2.73 13.23
N SER A 244 -5.95 3.46 12.11
CA SER A 244 -6.44 2.97 10.82
C SER A 244 -5.54 1.88 10.22
N GLY A 245 -4.28 1.79 10.68
CA GLY A 245 -3.33 0.82 10.16
C GLY A 245 -1.90 1.06 10.61
N VAL A 246 -1.01 0.22 10.10
CA VAL A 246 0.43 0.28 10.34
C VAL A 246 1.20 0.31 9.02
N SER A 247 2.38 0.92 9.05
CA SER A 247 3.28 1.05 7.91
C SER A 247 4.51 0.18 8.14
N PHE A 248 4.74 -0.76 7.25
CA PHE A 248 5.96 -1.54 7.15
C PHE A 248 6.92 -0.80 6.24
N PHE A 249 8.19 -0.67 6.63
CA PHE A 249 9.20 -0.11 5.77
C PHE A 249 10.55 -0.81 5.99
N MET A 250 11.26 -1.05 4.90
CA MET A 250 12.67 -1.43 4.92
C MET A 250 13.49 -0.33 4.26
N THR A 251 14.71 -0.15 4.74
CA THR A 251 15.64 0.84 4.22
C THR A 251 16.85 0.13 3.63
N LEU A 252 17.20 0.49 2.40
CA LEU A 252 18.29 -0.11 1.65
C LEU A 252 19.44 0.91 1.50
N PRO A 253 20.70 0.48 1.59
CA PRO A 253 21.17 -0.89 1.93
C PRO A 253 20.86 -1.30 3.38
N GLY A 254 20.40 -2.55 3.56
CA GLY A 254 20.07 -3.13 4.85
C GLY A 254 21.10 -4.17 5.31
N PRO A 255 20.88 -4.84 6.47
CA PRO A 255 21.78 -5.88 6.97
C PRO A 255 21.74 -7.19 6.17
N VAL A 256 20.77 -7.32 5.26
CA VAL A 256 20.56 -8.45 4.35
C VAL A 256 20.20 -7.91 2.96
N PRO A 257 20.36 -8.71 1.88
CA PRO A 257 19.94 -8.33 0.53
C PRO A 257 18.49 -7.88 0.47
N ALA A 258 18.16 -6.98 -0.45
CA ALA A 258 16.84 -6.37 -0.54
C ALA A 258 15.75 -7.42 -0.82
N LEU A 259 16.05 -8.40 -1.67
CA LEU A 259 15.13 -9.50 -1.93
C LEU A 259 14.87 -10.36 -0.68
N ASP A 260 15.90 -10.66 0.10
CA ASP A 260 15.76 -11.44 1.34
C ASP A 260 14.97 -10.65 2.40
N ALA A 261 15.21 -9.35 2.51
CA ALA A 261 14.43 -8.46 3.37
C ALA A 261 12.95 -8.44 2.96
N TRP A 262 12.65 -8.44 1.67
CA TRP A 262 11.29 -8.53 1.14
C TRP A 262 10.62 -9.87 1.44
N ASP A 263 11.34 -10.97 1.24
CA ASP A 263 10.84 -12.31 1.52
C ASP A 263 10.61 -12.54 3.03
N ALA A 264 11.23 -11.75 3.91
CA ALA A 264 10.90 -11.67 5.33
C ALA A 264 9.71 -10.73 5.61
N MET A 265 9.66 -9.56 4.97
CA MET A 265 8.66 -8.51 5.23
C MET A 265 7.26 -8.89 4.74
N LEU A 266 7.13 -9.41 3.51
CA LEU A 266 5.84 -9.67 2.89
C LEU A 266 5.01 -10.72 3.67
N PRO A 267 5.54 -11.90 4.04
CA PRO A 267 4.78 -12.87 4.83
C PRO A 267 4.41 -12.32 6.20
N THR A 268 5.27 -11.50 6.81
CA THR A 268 4.99 -10.86 8.11
C THR A 268 3.82 -9.87 7.99
N ALA A 269 3.79 -9.05 6.93
CA ALA A 269 2.71 -8.11 6.67
C ALA A 269 1.38 -8.84 6.39
N GLN A 270 1.41 -9.91 5.59
CA GLN A 270 0.25 -10.75 5.31
C GLN A 270 -0.28 -11.41 6.59
N ARG A 271 0.62 -11.97 7.42
CA ARG A 271 0.26 -12.56 8.70
C ARG A 271 -0.36 -11.56 9.65
N LEU A 272 0.18 -10.34 9.73
CA LEU A 272 -0.39 -9.28 10.56
C LEU A 272 -1.79 -8.88 10.07
N ALA A 273 -1.97 -8.77 8.75
CA ALA A 273 -3.28 -8.50 8.15
C ALA A 273 -4.29 -9.63 8.46
N GLU A 274 -3.89 -10.89 8.43
CA GLU A 274 -4.77 -12.01 8.82
C GLU A 274 -5.16 -11.96 10.29
N LEU A 275 -4.20 -11.66 11.19
CA LEU A 275 -4.44 -11.60 12.63
C LEU A 275 -5.38 -10.46 13.05
N LEU A 276 -5.39 -9.36 12.29
CA LEU A 276 -6.16 -8.15 12.59
C LEU A 276 -7.37 -7.93 11.67
N ASP A 277 -7.69 -8.89 10.80
CA ASP A 277 -8.70 -8.76 9.75
C ASP A 277 -8.50 -7.49 8.87
N GLY A 278 -7.25 -7.27 8.48
CA GLY A 278 -6.82 -6.15 7.66
C GLY A 278 -6.66 -6.47 6.17
N GLN A 279 -6.14 -5.50 5.44
CA GLN A 279 -5.71 -5.63 4.05
C GLN A 279 -4.30 -5.06 3.88
N VAL A 280 -3.47 -5.78 3.11
CA VAL A 280 -2.14 -5.31 2.72
C VAL A 280 -2.25 -4.43 1.49
N LEU A 281 -1.67 -3.23 1.56
CA LEU A 281 -1.59 -2.27 0.47
C LEU A 281 -0.14 -1.99 0.09
N ASP A 282 0.07 -1.61 -1.17
CA ASP A 282 1.35 -1.08 -1.67
C ASP A 282 1.55 0.41 -1.33
N GLU A 283 2.65 0.98 -1.81
CA GLU A 283 3.00 2.40 -1.61
C GLU A 283 1.96 3.37 -2.16
N GLU A 284 1.26 2.98 -3.23
CA GLU A 284 0.19 3.75 -3.88
C GLU A 284 -1.18 3.56 -3.18
N ARG A 285 -1.22 2.75 -2.11
CA ARG A 285 -2.43 2.36 -1.36
C ARG A 285 -3.38 1.47 -2.17
N ASN A 286 -2.88 0.79 -3.19
CA ASN A 286 -3.63 -0.23 -3.90
C ASN A 286 -3.51 -1.57 -3.18
N ALA A 287 -4.55 -2.40 -3.28
CA ALA A 287 -4.53 -3.74 -2.70
C ALA A 287 -3.39 -4.57 -3.29
N LEU A 288 -2.55 -5.15 -2.43
CA LEU A 288 -1.35 -5.85 -2.85
C LEU A 288 -1.70 -7.22 -3.47
N GLY A 289 -1.85 -7.23 -4.79
CA GLY A 289 -2.10 -8.43 -5.59
C GLY A 289 -0.84 -9.15 -6.06
N ARG A 290 -1.00 -10.34 -6.67
CA ARG A 290 0.11 -11.15 -7.21
C ARG A 290 1.02 -10.38 -8.17
N GLN A 291 0.43 -9.53 -9.02
CA GLN A 291 1.19 -8.73 -9.97
C GLN A 291 2.05 -7.67 -9.27
N GLY A 292 1.50 -6.96 -8.28
CA GLY A 292 2.25 -5.97 -7.49
C GLY A 292 3.40 -6.62 -6.72
N ILE A 293 3.15 -7.78 -6.10
CA ILE A 293 4.19 -8.57 -5.42
C ILE A 293 5.31 -8.96 -6.39
N ALA A 294 4.97 -9.46 -7.59
CA ALA A 294 5.97 -9.81 -8.59
C ALA A 294 6.77 -8.60 -9.06
N HIS A 295 6.09 -7.47 -9.28
CA HIS A 295 6.72 -6.23 -9.70
C HIS A 295 7.74 -5.71 -8.67
N ILE A 296 7.36 -5.61 -7.39
CA ILE A 296 8.26 -5.16 -6.33
C ILE A 296 9.45 -6.11 -6.19
N ARG A 297 9.21 -7.42 -6.25
CA ARG A 297 10.28 -8.43 -6.20
C ARG A 297 11.29 -8.28 -7.34
N ASP A 298 10.81 -8.04 -8.56
CA ASP A 298 11.68 -7.85 -9.72
C ASP A 298 12.49 -6.54 -9.62
N GLN A 299 11.89 -5.48 -9.07
CA GLN A 299 12.62 -4.24 -8.78
C GLN A 299 13.73 -4.45 -7.74
N LEU A 300 13.47 -5.23 -6.68
CA LEU A 300 14.46 -5.50 -5.64
C LEU A 300 15.58 -6.41 -6.14
N ARG A 301 15.26 -7.40 -6.98
CA ARG A 301 16.27 -8.18 -7.72
C ARG A 301 17.14 -7.31 -8.63
N GLY A 302 16.54 -6.30 -9.27
CA GLY A 302 17.29 -5.30 -10.03
C GLY A 302 18.26 -4.54 -9.14
N TRP A 303 17.75 -4.01 -8.02
CA TRP A 303 18.55 -3.29 -7.04
C TRP A 303 19.71 -4.13 -6.51
N ASP A 304 19.47 -5.38 -6.08
CA ASP A 304 20.54 -6.26 -5.57
C ASP A 304 21.64 -6.49 -6.62
N ARG A 305 21.29 -6.74 -7.90
CA ARG A 305 22.29 -6.91 -8.97
C ARG A 305 23.14 -5.67 -9.22
N ASP A 306 22.53 -4.50 -9.13
CA ASP A 306 23.24 -3.23 -9.35
C ASP A 306 24.22 -2.94 -8.20
N HIS A 307 23.90 -3.35 -6.97
CA HIS A 307 24.72 -3.08 -5.78
C HIS A 307 25.73 -4.21 -5.47
N GLU A 308 25.44 -5.47 -5.81
CA GLU A 308 26.41 -6.57 -5.79
C GLU A 308 27.59 -6.32 -6.76
N GLY A 309 27.34 -5.60 -7.86
CA GLY A 309 28.36 -5.20 -8.82
C GLY A 309 29.34 -4.14 -8.28
N GLU A 310 28.94 -3.35 -7.28
CA GLU A 310 29.78 -2.32 -6.65
C GLU A 310 30.62 -2.88 -5.49
N GLU A 311 30.20 -3.97 -4.85
CA GLU A 311 30.91 -4.61 -3.74
C GLU A 311 32.05 -5.55 -4.18
N ILE A 312 32.31 -5.68 -5.49
CA ILE A 312 33.50 -6.39 -5.99
C ILE A 312 34.74 -5.52 -5.72
N ILE A 313 35.23 -5.59 -4.50
CA ILE A 313 36.55 -5.09 -4.11
C ILE A 313 37.58 -5.83 -4.97
N PHE A 314 38.11 -5.16 -5.98
CA PHE A 314 39.34 -5.54 -6.64
C PHE A 314 40.47 -5.55 -5.59
N GLY A 315 40.86 -6.75 -5.13
CA GLY A 315 42.13 -6.96 -4.44
C GLY A 315 42.04 -7.61 -3.07
N ARG A 316 42.14 -8.94 -3.06
CA ARG A 316 43.12 -9.64 -2.21
C ARG A 316 43.61 -10.89 -2.93
#